data_AF-A0A0J1G1K7-F1
#
_entry.id   AF-A0A0J1G1K7-F1
#
_cell.length_a   1.000
_cell.length_b   1.000
_cell.length_c   1.000
_cell.angle_alpha   90.00
_cell.angle_beta   90.00
_cell.angle_gamma   90.00
#
_symmetry.space_group_name_H-M   'P 1'
#
loop_
_entity.id
_entity.type
_entity.pdbx_description
1 polymer ?
#
loop_
_entity_poly.entity_id
_entity_poly.type
_entity_poly.pdbx_seq_one_letter_code
_entity_poly.pdbx_strand_id
1 'polypeptide(L)'
;MDRQYSFEDYCRIIARLRAKDGCPWDREQTHDSLKSCLINESAEVLAAIDIYNETGDSENLCEELGDLLLQVVLHTQIASEEGLFSIEDVIQCAGEKMIRRHPHVFASENAGTSAEVLVKWEDIKKMEKQGKSKETEEIQKRALTKAKAEMAQYLL
;
A
#
# COMPACT_ATOMS: atom_id res chain seq x y z
N MET A 1 6.81 25.70 14.82
CA MET A 1 5.59 24.87 14.98
C MET A 1 6.13 23.49 15.32
N ASP A 2 6.14 23.12 16.59
CA ASP A 2 6.83 21.90 17.07
C ASP A 2 5.83 20.77 17.36
N ARG A 3 4.86 20.57 16.47
CA ARG A 3 3.91 19.48 16.65
C ARG A 3 4.35 18.29 15.82
N GLN A 4 4.70 17.20 16.49
CA GLN A 4 4.82 15.88 15.87
C GLN A 4 3.43 15.25 15.79
N TYR A 5 3.13 14.60 14.67
CA TYR A 5 1.90 13.86 14.45
C TYR A 5 2.18 12.35 14.56
N SER A 6 1.35 11.62 15.31
CA SER A 6 1.37 10.16 15.26
C SER A 6 0.65 9.64 14.01
N PHE A 7 0.79 8.34 13.72
CA PHE A 7 0.01 7.72 12.65
C PHE A 7 -1.50 7.81 12.93
N GLU A 8 -1.91 7.66 14.19
CA GLU A 8 -3.31 7.83 14.60
C GLU A 8 -3.78 9.28 14.44
N ASP A 9 -2.92 10.28 14.68
CA ASP A 9 -3.23 11.66 14.36
C ASP A 9 -3.49 11.83 12.86
N TYR A 10 -2.64 11.23 12.02
CA TYR A 10 -2.79 11.29 10.57
C TYR A 10 -4.10 10.66 10.09
N CYS A 11 -4.44 9.44 10.57
CA CYS A 11 -5.73 8.82 10.29
C CYS A 11 -6.91 9.71 10.74
N ARG A 12 -6.81 10.36 11.90
CA ARG A 12 -7.84 11.31 12.37
C ARG A 12 -7.97 12.53 11.47
N ILE A 13 -6.87 13.03 10.91
CA ILE A 13 -6.89 14.13 9.93
C ILE A 13 -7.67 13.70 8.69
N ILE A 14 -7.37 12.54 8.12
CA ILE A 14 -8.08 12.04 6.93
C ILE A 14 -9.57 11.79 7.20
N ALA A 15 -9.90 11.18 8.34
CA ALA A 15 -11.30 11.02 8.77
C ALA A 15 -12.02 12.38 8.92
N ARG A 16 -11.33 13.41 9.44
CA ARG A 16 -11.88 14.76 9.56
C ARG A 16 -12.12 15.41 8.20
N LEU A 17 -11.22 15.22 7.24
CA LEU A 17 -11.35 15.72 5.87
C LEU A 17 -12.58 15.12 5.18
N ARG A 18 -12.86 13.83 5.38
CA ARG A 18 -14.01 13.15 4.77
C ARG A 18 -15.34 13.27 5.51
N ALA A 19 -15.34 13.86 6.71
CA ALA A 19 -16.56 14.09 7.47
C ALA A 19 -17.62 14.91 6.69
N LYS A 20 -18.87 14.88 7.15
CA LYS A 20 -20.01 15.55 6.49
C LYS A 20 -19.78 17.06 6.22
N ASP A 21 -19.09 17.73 7.13
CA ASP A 21 -18.70 19.15 7.06
C ASP A 21 -17.22 19.33 6.69
N GLY A 22 -16.55 18.25 6.27
CA GLY A 22 -15.17 18.25 5.79
C GLY A 22 -15.04 18.71 4.34
N CYS A 23 -13.85 18.49 3.78
CA CYS A 23 -13.49 18.88 2.43
C CYS A 23 -14.40 18.18 1.39
N PRO A 24 -15.05 18.94 0.49
CA PRO A 24 -15.89 18.36 -0.55
C PRO A 24 -15.15 17.41 -1.48
N TRP A 25 -13.91 17.76 -1.87
CA TRP A 25 -13.09 16.95 -2.76
C TRP A 25 -12.70 15.62 -2.11
N ASP A 26 -12.26 15.64 -0.85
CA ASP A 26 -11.91 14.40 -0.15
C ASP A 26 -13.13 13.48 0.00
N ARG A 27 -14.31 14.05 0.30
CA ARG A 27 -15.54 13.29 0.53
C ARG A 27 -16.10 12.64 -0.74
N GLU A 28 -15.96 13.27 -1.90
CA GLU A 28 -16.46 12.71 -3.17
C GLU A 28 -15.59 11.57 -3.73
N GLN A 29 -14.38 11.36 -3.18
CA GLN A 29 -13.49 10.30 -3.65
C GLN A 29 -14.04 8.90 -3.38
N THR A 30 -13.78 8.01 -4.32
CA THR A 30 -14.09 6.58 -4.31
C THR A 30 -12.82 5.77 -4.58
N HIS A 31 -12.85 4.46 -4.38
CA HIS A 31 -11.73 3.59 -4.74
C HIS A 31 -11.35 3.69 -6.23
N ASP A 32 -12.32 3.91 -7.11
CA ASP A 32 -12.05 4.01 -8.55
C ASP A 32 -11.49 5.39 -8.94
N SER A 33 -12.00 6.48 -8.34
CA SER A 33 -11.50 7.83 -8.66
C SER A 33 -10.07 8.08 -8.20
N LEU A 34 -9.62 7.38 -7.17
CA LEU A 34 -8.27 7.50 -6.60
C LEU A 34 -7.19 6.72 -7.34
N LYS A 35 -7.55 5.84 -8.29
CA LYS A 35 -6.58 5.01 -9.00
C LYS A 35 -5.50 5.82 -9.71
N SER A 36 -5.88 6.92 -10.38
CA SER A 36 -4.93 7.77 -11.08
C SER A 36 -3.97 8.47 -10.11
N CYS A 37 -4.48 8.95 -8.98
CA CYS A 37 -3.64 9.55 -7.93
C CYS A 37 -2.62 8.53 -7.43
N LEU A 38 -3.06 7.32 -7.04
CA LEU A 38 -2.14 6.26 -6.61
C LEU A 38 -1.05 5.93 -7.62
N ILE A 39 -1.36 5.95 -8.92
CA ILE A 39 -0.38 5.72 -9.98
C ILE A 39 0.63 6.87 -10.04
N ASN A 40 0.17 8.11 -9.97
CA ASN A 40 1.03 9.30 -10.01
C ASN A 40 1.94 9.36 -8.78
N GLU A 41 1.40 9.22 -7.56
CA GLU A 41 2.22 9.21 -6.33
C GLU A 41 3.26 8.09 -6.36
N SER A 42 2.91 6.92 -6.94
CA SER A 42 3.88 5.84 -7.11
C SER A 42 5.01 6.21 -8.07
N ALA A 43 4.72 7.00 -9.12
CA ALA A 43 5.74 7.48 -10.05
C ALA A 43 6.59 8.60 -9.44
N GLU A 44 6.00 9.48 -8.63
CA GLU A 44 6.71 10.53 -7.91
C GLU A 44 7.66 9.96 -6.86
N VAL A 45 7.27 8.90 -6.13
CA VAL A 45 8.20 8.15 -5.27
C VAL A 45 9.39 7.59 -6.05
N LEU A 46 9.18 7.09 -7.27
CA LEU A 46 10.29 6.59 -8.11
C LEU A 46 11.23 7.75 -8.50
N ALA A 47 10.68 8.88 -8.94
CA ALA A 47 11.47 10.07 -9.25
C ALA A 47 12.24 10.58 -8.03
N ALA A 48 11.62 10.58 -6.85
CA ALA A 48 12.25 11.00 -5.61
C ALA A 48 13.41 10.10 -5.19
N ILE A 49 13.33 8.78 -5.46
CA ILE A 49 14.46 7.86 -5.25
C ILE A 49 15.63 8.23 -6.17
N ASP A 50 15.37 8.52 -7.44
CA ASP A 50 16.41 8.91 -8.40
C ASP A 50 17.06 10.25 -8.00
N ILE A 51 16.24 11.25 -7.64
CA ILE A 51 16.72 12.53 -7.11
C ILE A 51 17.58 12.32 -5.86
N TYR A 52 17.14 11.49 -4.91
CA TYR A 52 17.92 11.17 -3.71
C TYR A 52 19.27 10.51 -4.05
N ASN A 53 19.29 9.60 -5.02
CA ASN A 53 20.53 8.94 -5.44
C ASN A 53 21.53 9.92 -6.09
N GLU A 54 21.04 10.94 -6.80
CA GLU A 54 21.89 11.94 -7.48
C GLU A 54 22.34 13.06 -6.53
N THR A 55 21.47 13.49 -5.62
CA THR A 55 21.66 14.70 -4.82
C THR A 55 21.98 14.44 -3.36
N GLY A 56 21.60 13.27 -2.83
CA GLY A 56 21.59 12.96 -1.41
C GLY A 56 20.48 13.65 -0.61
N ASP A 57 19.59 14.40 -1.27
CA ASP A 57 18.47 15.09 -0.62
C ASP A 57 17.29 14.15 -0.40
N SER A 58 16.98 13.88 0.86
CA SER A 58 15.90 12.98 1.28
C SER A 58 14.58 13.69 1.56
N GLU A 59 14.53 15.02 1.52
CA GLU A 59 13.30 15.77 1.84
C GLU A 59 12.18 15.42 0.87
N ASN A 60 12.47 15.47 -0.44
CA ASN A 60 11.52 15.08 -1.48
C ASN A 60 11.09 13.61 -1.32
N LEU A 61 12.00 12.69 -0.99
CA LEU A 61 11.65 11.28 -0.77
C LEU A 61 10.70 11.11 0.42
N CYS A 62 10.89 11.88 1.49
CA CYS A 62 9.99 11.84 2.65
C CYS A 62 8.59 12.38 2.31
N GLU A 63 8.51 13.42 1.48
CA GLU A 63 7.26 14.02 1.00
C GLU A 63 6.45 13.02 0.17
N GLU A 64 7.04 12.46 -0.90
CA GLU A 64 6.31 11.55 -1.80
C GLU A 64 5.90 10.23 -1.10
N LEU A 65 6.71 9.74 -0.15
CA LEU A 65 6.31 8.59 0.67
C LEU A 65 5.10 8.91 1.57
N GLY A 66 4.98 10.18 1.99
CA GLY A 66 3.81 10.69 2.70
C GLY A 66 2.57 10.73 1.82
N ASP A 67 2.69 11.14 0.56
CA ASP A 67 1.57 11.16 -0.38
C ASP A 67 1.15 9.76 -0.81
N LEU A 68 2.10 8.82 -0.95
CA LEU A 68 1.75 7.41 -1.13
C LEU A 68 1.03 6.84 0.11
N LEU A 69 1.41 7.26 1.32
CA LEU A 69 0.72 6.90 2.56
C LEU A 69 -0.70 7.48 2.61
N LEU A 70 -0.92 8.71 2.12
CA LEU A 70 -2.24 9.33 1.99
C LEU A 70 -3.19 8.40 1.23
N GLN A 71 -2.76 7.85 0.10
CA GLN A 71 -3.58 6.95 -0.70
C GLN A 71 -4.02 5.72 0.12
N VAL A 72 -3.10 5.08 0.87
CA VAL A 72 -3.42 3.93 1.71
C VAL A 72 -4.46 4.27 2.78
N VAL A 73 -4.28 5.39 3.48
CA VAL A 73 -5.18 5.83 4.56
C VAL A 73 -6.53 6.26 3.99
N LEU A 74 -6.57 6.94 2.85
CA LEU A 74 -7.80 7.41 2.21
C LEU A 74 -8.66 6.24 1.69
N HIS A 75 -8.06 5.25 1.02
CA HIS A 75 -8.74 4.02 0.66
C HIS A 75 -9.28 3.29 1.90
N THR A 76 -8.50 3.23 2.96
CA THR A 76 -8.93 2.56 4.19
C THR A 76 -10.08 3.29 4.88
N GLN A 77 -10.05 4.62 4.89
CA GLN A 77 -11.13 5.46 5.41
C GLN A 77 -12.43 5.24 4.63
N ILE A 78 -12.36 5.19 3.29
CA ILE A 78 -13.52 4.87 2.43
C ILE A 78 -14.08 3.48 2.77
N ALA A 79 -13.20 2.46 2.87
CA ALA A 79 -13.62 1.10 3.20
C ALA A 79 -14.28 1.00 4.60
N SER A 80 -13.80 1.79 5.56
CA SER A 80 -14.39 1.87 6.90
C SER A 80 -15.77 2.52 6.87
N GLU A 81 -15.95 3.59 6.10
CA GLU A 81 -17.25 4.25 5.89
C GLU A 81 -18.28 3.31 5.23
N GLU A 82 -17.82 2.41 4.36
CA GLU A 82 -18.62 1.37 3.71
C GLU A 82 -18.85 0.11 4.57
N GLY A 83 -18.25 0.04 5.77
CA GLY A 83 -18.37 -1.09 6.67
C GLY A 83 -17.64 -2.36 6.20
N LEU A 84 -16.62 -2.22 5.36
CA LEU A 84 -15.87 -3.33 4.77
C LEU A 84 -14.68 -3.77 5.64
N PHE A 85 -13.80 -2.84 5.98
CA PHE A 85 -12.62 -3.07 6.83
C PHE A 85 -12.05 -1.74 7.35
N SER A 86 -11.22 -1.82 8.39
CA SER A 86 -10.55 -0.69 9.06
C SER A 86 -9.04 -0.66 8.79
N ILE A 87 -8.35 0.37 9.30
CA ILE A 87 -6.89 0.46 9.21
C ILE A 87 -6.20 -0.59 10.08
N GLU A 88 -6.82 -0.95 11.19
CA GLU A 88 -6.38 -2.05 12.05
C GLU A 88 -6.41 -3.38 11.29
N ASP A 89 -7.44 -3.64 10.47
CA ASP A 89 -7.52 -4.84 9.65
C ASP A 89 -6.43 -4.89 8.56
N VAL A 90 -6.15 -3.75 7.92
CA VAL A 90 -5.08 -3.62 6.92
C VAL A 90 -3.72 -3.89 7.56
N ILE A 91 -3.44 -3.28 8.72
CA ILE A 91 -2.20 -3.46 9.48
C ILE A 91 -2.06 -4.91 9.95
N GLN A 92 -3.13 -5.52 10.48
CA GLN A 92 -3.12 -6.92 10.91
C GLN A 92 -2.79 -7.84 9.74
N CYS A 93 -3.48 -7.68 8.61
CA CYS A 93 -3.24 -8.47 7.40
C CYS A 93 -1.80 -8.30 6.88
N ALA A 94 -1.28 -7.07 6.88
CA ALA A 94 0.10 -6.80 6.48
C ALA A 94 1.10 -7.44 7.45
N GLY A 95 0.91 -7.26 8.77
CA GLY A 95 1.80 -7.74 9.82
C GLY A 95 1.88 -9.27 9.87
N GLU A 96 0.75 -9.96 9.89
CA GLU A 96 0.71 -11.43 9.88
C GLU A 96 1.40 -12.01 8.64
N LYS A 97 1.15 -11.41 7.46
CA LYS A 97 1.79 -11.79 6.21
C LYS A 97 3.30 -11.60 6.27
N MET A 98 3.77 -10.49 6.82
CA MET A 98 5.20 -10.21 6.93
C MET A 98 5.89 -11.16 7.90
N ILE A 99 5.31 -11.43 9.08
CA ILE A 99 5.87 -12.40 10.04
C ILE A 99 5.92 -13.80 9.40
N ARG A 100 4.80 -14.24 8.81
CA ARG A 100 4.70 -15.58 8.19
C ARG A 100 5.70 -15.79 7.04
N ARG A 101 5.98 -14.76 6.24
CA ARG A 101 6.91 -14.85 5.11
C ARG A 101 8.38 -14.67 5.49
N HIS A 102 8.69 -14.34 6.75
CA HIS A 102 10.06 -14.21 7.27
C HIS A 102 10.31 -15.09 8.50
N PRO A 103 10.12 -16.41 8.40
CA PRO A 103 10.40 -17.29 9.53
C PRO A 103 11.88 -17.25 9.96
N HIS A 104 12.78 -16.87 9.04
CA HIS A 104 14.20 -16.65 9.34
C HIS A 104 14.49 -15.44 10.25
N VAL A 105 13.57 -14.48 10.31
CA VAL A 105 13.68 -13.34 11.24
C VAL A 105 12.91 -13.64 12.53
N PHE A 106 11.71 -14.21 12.44
CA PHE A 106 10.76 -14.28 13.56
C PHE A 106 10.61 -15.66 14.22
N ALA A 107 11.16 -16.73 13.62
CA ALA A 107 11.07 -18.11 14.12
C ALA A 107 12.44 -18.79 14.25
N SER A 108 13.52 -18.01 14.27
CA SER A 108 14.91 -18.49 14.44
C SER A 108 15.37 -19.51 13.40
N GLU A 109 14.77 -19.53 12.21
CA GLU A 109 15.32 -20.28 11.08
C GLU A 109 16.57 -19.59 10.52
N ASN A 110 17.51 -20.34 9.97
CA ASN A 110 18.63 -19.73 9.28
C ASN A 110 18.14 -19.07 7.97
N ALA A 111 18.45 -17.77 7.83
CA ALA A 111 18.15 -17.00 6.63
C ALA A 111 18.89 -17.53 5.41
N GLY A 112 20.12 -18.05 5.60
CA GLY A 112 20.99 -18.41 4.48
C GLY A 112 21.37 -17.17 3.66
N THR A 113 21.24 -17.27 2.34
CA THR A 113 21.51 -16.19 1.38
C THR A 113 20.23 -15.46 0.94
N SER A 114 20.37 -14.24 0.38
CA SER A 114 19.23 -13.51 -0.18
C SER A 114 18.47 -14.30 -1.26
N ALA A 115 19.18 -15.07 -2.08
CA ALA A 115 18.58 -15.94 -3.09
C ALA A 115 17.72 -17.05 -2.44
N GLU A 116 18.21 -17.68 -1.37
CA GLU A 116 17.46 -18.70 -0.62
C GLU A 116 16.23 -18.11 0.07
N VAL A 117 16.34 -16.89 0.63
CA VAL A 117 15.21 -16.16 1.20
C VAL A 117 14.12 -15.91 0.14
N LEU A 118 14.51 -15.50 -1.08
CA LEU A 118 13.55 -15.28 -2.17
C LEU A 118 12.84 -16.57 -2.61
N VAL A 119 13.55 -17.70 -2.64
CA VAL A 119 12.95 -19.01 -2.93
C VAL A 119 11.92 -19.37 -1.85
N LYS A 120 12.31 -19.29 -0.56
CA LYS A 120 11.40 -19.55 0.57
C LYS A 120 10.16 -18.64 0.52
N TRP A 121 10.35 -17.36 0.20
CA TRP A 121 9.25 -16.41 0.06
C TRP A 121 8.23 -16.85 -1.00
N GLU A 122 8.69 -17.20 -2.20
CA GLU A 122 7.80 -17.63 -3.28
C GLU A 122 7.12 -18.95 -2.97
N ASP A 123 7.76 -19.87 -2.24
CA ASP A 123 7.14 -21.11 -1.81
C ASP A 123 6.05 -20.90 -0.76
N ILE A 124 6.27 -20.05 0.25
CA ILE A 124 5.23 -19.66 1.22
C ILE A 124 4.04 -19.01 0.50
N LYS A 125 4.31 -18.12 -0.45
CA LYS A 125 3.28 -17.45 -1.27
C LYS A 125 2.50 -18.43 -2.15
N LYS A 126 3.11 -19.51 -2.63
CA LYS A 126 2.39 -20.59 -3.33
C LYS A 126 1.48 -21.35 -2.37
N MET A 127 1.96 -21.68 -1.17
CA MET A 127 1.17 -22.37 -0.15
C MET A 127 -0.07 -21.57 0.27
N GLU A 128 0.07 -20.25 0.45
CA GLU A 128 -1.07 -19.35 0.76
C GLU A 128 -2.16 -19.35 -0.32
N LYS A 129 -1.85 -19.75 -1.56
CA LYS A 129 -2.82 -19.83 -2.67
C LYS A 129 -3.53 -21.18 -2.75
N GLN A 130 -3.00 -22.23 -2.12
CA GLN A 130 -3.53 -23.61 -2.24
C GLN A 130 -4.97 -23.77 -1.70
N GLY A 131 -5.51 -22.79 -0.97
CA GLY A 131 -6.90 -22.76 -0.51
C GLY A 131 -7.88 -21.97 -1.38
N LYS A 132 -7.43 -21.36 -2.50
CA LYS A 132 -8.30 -20.55 -3.37
C LYS A 132 -8.89 -21.39 -4.50
N SER A 133 -10.14 -21.10 -4.86
CA SER A 133 -10.76 -21.72 -6.04
C SER A 133 -10.04 -21.26 -7.32
N LYS A 134 -9.99 -22.13 -8.34
CA LYS A 134 -9.44 -21.77 -9.67
C LYS A 134 -10.09 -20.51 -10.25
N GLU A 135 -11.40 -20.37 -10.06
CA GLU A 135 -12.16 -19.19 -10.46
C GLU A 135 -11.65 -17.91 -9.77
N THR A 136 -11.38 -17.96 -8.46
CA THR A 136 -10.81 -16.83 -7.72
C THR A 136 -9.44 -16.46 -8.28
N GLU A 137 -8.60 -17.44 -8.58
CA GLU A 137 -7.27 -17.19 -9.15
C GLU A 137 -7.34 -16.55 -10.54
N GLU A 138 -8.28 -16.98 -11.39
CA GLU A 138 -8.49 -16.41 -12.73
C GLU A 138 -8.98 -14.97 -12.66
N ILE A 139 -9.93 -14.68 -11.76
CA ILE A 139 -10.40 -13.31 -11.51
C ILE A 139 -9.23 -12.42 -11.06
N GLN A 140 -8.42 -12.88 -10.11
CA GLN A 140 -7.25 -12.14 -9.63
C GLN A 140 -6.24 -11.88 -10.74
N LYS A 141 -5.93 -12.89 -11.58
CA LYS A 141 -5.03 -12.73 -12.72
C LYS A 141 -5.57 -11.71 -13.72
N ARG A 142 -6.85 -11.81 -14.10
CA ARG A 142 -7.49 -10.87 -15.02
C ARG A 142 -7.49 -9.45 -14.49
N ALA A 143 -7.82 -9.27 -13.21
CA ALA A 143 -7.80 -7.97 -12.55
C ALA A 143 -6.39 -7.36 -12.55
N LEU A 144 -5.36 -8.16 -12.23
CA LEU A 144 -3.97 -7.69 -12.26
C LEU A 144 -3.51 -7.31 -13.67
N THR A 145 -3.88 -8.08 -14.69
CA THR A 145 -3.57 -7.73 -16.08
C THR A 145 -4.23 -6.42 -16.49
N LYS A 146 -5.50 -6.21 -16.13
CA LYS A 146 -6.21 -4.96 -16.37
C LYS A 146 -5.52 -3.78 -15.68
N ALA A 147 -5.18 -3.93 -14.39
CA ALA A 147 -4.51 -2.88 -13.62
C ALA A 147 -3.16 -2.50 -14.24
N LYS A 148 -2.36 -3.46 -14.68
CA LYS A 148 -1.08 -3.18 -15.38
C LYS A 148 -1.29 -2.39 -16.68
N ALA A 149 -2.33 -2.71 -17.44
CA ALA A 149 -2.65 -1.98 -18.67
C ALA A 149 -3.14 -0.55 -18.36
N GLU A 150 -3.94 -0.38 -17.31
CA GLU A 150 -4.41 0.93 -16.82
C GLU A 150 -3.22 1.79 -16.38
N MET A 151 -2.30 1.25 -15.57
CA MET A 151 -1.05 1.94 -15.18
C MET A 151 -0.25 2.41 -16.40
N ALA A 152 -0.13 1.56 -17.43
CA ALA A 152 0.58 1.93 -18.65
C ALA A 152 -0.10 3.09 -19.41
N GLN A 153 -1.41 3.27 -19.31
CA GLN A 153 -2.12 4.38 -19.96
C GLN A 153 -1.90 5.72 -19.27
N TYR A 154 -1.68 5.73 -17.95
CA TYR A 154 -1.43 6.94 -17.17
C TYR A 154 0.03 7.41 -17.24
N LEU A 155 0.95 6.53 -17.62
CA LEU A 155 2.40 6.77 -17.64
C LEU A 155 2.99 6.93 -19.05
N LEU A 156 2.15 6.98 -20.09
CA LEU A 156 2.51 7.21 -21.50
C LEU A 156 1.94 8.54 -21.99
#